data_AF-A0A1J4SFB5-F1
#
_entry.id   AF-A0A1J4SFB5-F1
#
_cell.length_a   1.000
_cell.length_b   1.000
_cell.length_c   1.000
_cell.angle_alpha   90.00
_cell.angle_beta   90.00
_cell.angle_gamma   90.00
#
_symmetry.space_group_name_H-M   'P 1'
#
loop_
_entity.id
_entity.type
_entity.pdbx_description
1 polymer ?
#
loop_
_entity_poly.entity_id
_entity_poly.type
_entity_poly.pdbx_seq_one_letter_code
_entity_poly.pdbx_strand_id
1 'polypeptide(L)'
;MKSWRAWLLVAVIFLAGAAAGGFGMRLYMARHLPELLSHTRQRLEEFFLDNIDREVGGLTEPQRKAILPILRDAVAKGEIIRESVHGQMDKVMDAADARVAAELTPEQRVKFLEFRARMEQLRREGGGPDGPGGPMPPPPPGFPPGPPPHTPA
;
A
#
# COMPACT_ATOMS: atom_id res chain seq x y z
N MET A 1 27.99 39.63 -16.46
CA MET A 1 26.79 38.79 -16.74
C MET A 1 27.14 37.35 -17.15
N LYS A 2 28.08 36.68 -16.45
CA LYS A 2 28.63 35.36 -16.88
C LYS A 2 28.20 34.17 -16.00
N SER A 3 27.66 34.43 -14.81
CA SER A 3 27.20 33.41 -13.84
C SER A 3 25.88 32.74 -14.23
N TRP A 4 24.97 33.44 -14.92
CA TRP A 4 23.69 32.87 -15.36
C TRP A 4 23.85 31.69 -16.33
N ARG A 5 24.85 31.75 -17.23
CA ARG A 5 25.16 30.65 -18.16
C ARG A 5 25.69 29.41 -17.44
N ALA A 6 26.46 29.60 -16.35
CA ALA A 6 26.92 28.50 -15.52
C ALA A 6 25.75 27.83 -14.77
N TRP A 7 24.82 28.62 -14.21
CA TRP A 7 23.62 28.09 -13.58
C TRP A 7 22.69 27.35 -14.56
N LEU A 8 22.57 27.83 -15.80
CA LEU A 8 21.85 27.11 -16.85
C LEU A 8 22.48 25.75 -17.17
N LEU A 9 23.80 25.66 -17.26
CA LEU A 9 24.50 24.39 -17.49
C LEU A 9 24.28 23.41 -16.34
N VAL A 10 24.34 23.89 -15.09
CA VAL A 10 24.04 23.06 -13.90
C VAL A 10 22.60 22.57 -13.93
N ALA A 11 21.64 23.45 -14.24
CA ALA A 11 20.23 23.08 -14.35
C ALA A 11 19.99 22.02 -15.45
N VAL A 12 20.64 22.15 -16.61
CA VAL A 12 20.53 21.18 -17.70
C VAL A 12 21.10 19.81 -17.30
N ILE A 13 22.28 19.78 -16.66
CA ILE A 13 22.88 18.51 -16.18
C ILE A 13 21.98 17.86 -15.13
N PHE A 14 21.43 18.65 -14.21
CA PHE A 14 20.54 18.15 -13.17
C PHE A 14 19.23 17.59 -13.75
N LEU A 15 18.62 18.30 -14.70
CA LEU A 15 17.42 17.84 -15.40
C LEU A 15 17.69 16.58 -16.22
N ALA A 16 18.84 16.50 -16.89
CA ALA A 16 19.24 15.30 -17.63
C ALA A 16 19.45 14.11 -16.68
N GLY A 17 20.07 14.32 -15.52
CA GLY A 17 20.23 13.30 -14.49
C GLY A 17 18.90 12.85 -13.90
N ALA A 18 17.99 13.77 -13.58
CA ALA A 18 16.66 13.45 -13.08
C ALA A 18 15.81 12.70 -14.12
N ALA A 19 15.89 13.09 -15.39
CA ALA A 19 15.21 12.40 -16.49
C ALA A 19 15.77 10.99 -16.71
N ALA A 20 17.10 10.84 -16.73
CA ALA A 20 17.77 9.55 -16.87
C ALA A 20 17.47 8.63 -15.67
N GLY A 21 17.49 9.16 -14.45
CA GLY A 21 17.13 8.44 -13.23
C GLY A 21 15.67 8.02 -13.21
N GLY A 22 14.75 8.93 -13.54
CA GLY A 22 13.32 8.62 -13.63
C GLY A 22 13.01 7.58 -14.70
N PHE A 23 13.64 7.67 -15.86
CA PHE A 23 13.48 6.69 -16.94
C PHE A 23 14.10 5.33 -16.57
N GLY A 24 15.30 5.32 -15.97
CA GLY A 24 15.96 4.12 -15.48
C GLY A 24 15.14 3.41 -14.40
N MET A 25 14.60 4.15 -13.43
CA MET A 25 13.74 3.61 -12.38
C MET A 25 12.43 3.05 -12.96
N ARG A 26 11.81 3.75 -13.92
CA ARG A 26 10.60 3.25 -14.59
C ARG A 26 10.87 1.96 -15.35
N LEU A 27 12.01 1.85 -16.03
CA LEU A 27 12.39 0.64 -16.75
C LEU A 27 12.72 -0.52 -15.80
N TYR A 28 13.43 -0.23 -14.70
CA TYR A 28 13.73 -1.19 -13.63
C TYR A 28 12.45 -1.73 -12.99
N MET A 29 11.53 -0.85 -12.61
CA MET A 29 10.21 -1.25 -12.09
C MET A 29 9.42 -2.06 -13.13
N ALA A 30 9.35 -1.63 -14.38
CA ALA A 30 8.61 -2.38 -15.41
C ALA A 30 9.17 -3.82 -15.62
N ARG A 31 10.46 -4.04 -15.37
CA ARG A 31 11.12 -5.35 -15.51
C ARG A 31 11.00 -6.22 -14.26
N HIS A 32 11.14 -5.65 -13.07
CA HIS A 32 11.23 -6.41 -11.81
C HIS A 32 9.95 -6.43 -10.97
N LEU A 33 9.03 -5.49 -11.20
CA LEU A 33 7.73 -5.47 -10.52
C LEU A 33 6.88 -6.72 -10.82
N PRO A 34 6.85 -7.29 -12.04
CA PRO A 34 6.12 -8.53 -12.31
C PRO A 34 6.60 -9.71 -11.46
N GLU A 35 7.92 -9.81 -11.23
CA GLU A 35 8.53 -10.87 -10.43
C GLU A 35 8.18 -10.72 -8.94
N LEU A 36 8.30 -9.51 -8.39
CA LEU A 36 7.91 -9.21 -7.00
C LEU A 36 6.41 -9.45 -6.76
N LEU A 37 5.56 -9.04 -7.70
CA LEU A 37 4.12 -9.28 -7.64
C LEU A 37 3.79 -10.77 -7.79
N SER A 38 4.53 -11.51 -8.62
CA SER A 38 4.33 -12.96 -8.77
C SER A 38 4.55 -13.71 -7.45
N HIS A 39 5.55 -13.33 -6.66
CA HIS A 39 5.77 -13.91 -5.34
C HIS A 39 4.66 -13.56 -4.35
N THR A 40 4.09 -12.37 -4.45
CA THR A 40 2.97 -11.96 -3.58
C THR A 40 1.69 -12.72 -3.96
N ARG A 41 1.41 -12.89 -5.26
CA ARG A 41 0.29 -13.68 -5.77
C ARG A 41 0.39 -15.15 -5.35
N GLN A 42 1.57 -15.75 -5.49
CA GLN A 42 1.82 -17.13 -5.07
C GLN A 42 1.55 -17.31 -3.56
N ARG A 43 2.02 -16.39 -2.72
CA ARG A 43 1.73 -16.44 -1.27
C ARG A 43 0.25 -16.32 -0.95
N LEU A 44 -0.50 -15.50 -1.69
CA LEU A 44 -1.96 -15.37 -1.53
C LEU A 44 -2.67 -16.65 -1.98
N GLU A 45 -2.28 -17.23 -3.11
CA GLU A 45 -2.82 -18.52 -3.59
C GLU A 45 -2.62 -19.63 -2.57
N GLU A 46 -1.39 -19.76 -2.05
CA GLU A 46 -1.03 -20.72 -1.01
C GLU A 46 -1.82 -20.48 0.28
N PHE A 47 -1.90 -19.22 0.74
CA PHE A 47 -2.69 -18.85 1.91
C PHE A 47 -4.16 -19.27 1.78
N PHE A 48 -4.80 -18.98 0.65
CA PHE A 48 -6.19 -19.40 0.43
C PHE A 48 -6.33 -20.90 0.34
N LEU A 49 -5.40 -21.59 -0.34
CA LEU A 49 -5.45 -23.04 -0.49
C LEU A 49 -5.28 -23.74 0.86
N ASP A 50 -4.34 -23.29 1.70
CA ASP A 50 -4.11 -23.84 3.04
C ASP A 50 -5.24 -23.50 4.00
N ASN A 51 -5.86 -22.32 3.87
CA ASN A 51 -7.04 -21.99 4.63
C ASN A 51 -8.21 -22.91 4.25
N ILE A 52 -8.48 -23.12 2.96
CA ILE A 52 -9.51 -24.07 2.51
C ILE A 52 -9.21 -25.47 3.02
N ASP A 53 -7.97 -25.94 2.86
CA ASP A 53 -7.53 -27.26 3.33
C ASP A 53 -7.81 -27.48 4.81
N ARG A 54 -7.48 -26.50 5.65
CA ARG A 54 -7.75 -26.55 7.09
C ARG A 54 -9.25 -26.59 7.39
N GLU A 55 -10.05 -25.74 6.77
CA GLU A 55 -11.48 -25.62 7.08
C GLU A 55 -12.32 -26.80 6.56
N VAL A 56 -11.95 -27.40 5.44
CA VAL A 56 -12.71 -28.53 4.85
C VAL A 56 -12.24 -29.91 5.33
N GLY A 57 -11.25 -29.95 6.24
CA GLY A 57 -10.76 -31.19 6.85
C GLY A 57 -9.73 -31.95 6.00
N GLY A 58 -8.99 -31.25 5.15
CA GLY A 58 -7.93 -31.78 4.30
C GLY A 58 -8.36 -32.02 2.86
N LEU A 59 -7.59 -31.48 1.92
CA LEU A 59 -7.73 -31.68 0.48
C LEU A 59 -6.78 -32.79 0.02
N THR A 60 -7.29 -33.66 -0.84
CA THR A 60 -6.46 -34.62 -1.57
C THR A 60 -5.62 -33.92 -2.65
N GLU A 61 -4.52 -34.54 -3.07
CA GLU A 61 -3.65 -34.03 -4.15
C GLU A 61 -4.41 -33.70 -5.45
N PRO A 62 -5.34 -34.55 -5.95
CA PRO A 62 -6.15 -34.20 -7.12
C PRO A 62 -7.02 -32.96 -6.90
N GLN A 63 -7.59 -32.78 -5.70
CA GLN A 63 -8.42 -31.62 -5.38
C GLN A 63 -7.57 -30.34 -5.31
N ARG A 64 -6.39 -30.39 -4.67
CA ARG A 64 -5.45 -29.26 -4.64
C ARG A 64 -5.07 -28.83 -6.07
N LYS A 65 -4.74 -29.79 -6.95
CA LYS A 65 -4.43 -29.51 -8.36
C LYS A 65 -5.59 -28.90 -9.15
N ALA A 66 -6.83 -29.26 -8.82
CA ALA A 66 -8.02 -28.70 -9.46
C ALA A 66 -8.38 -27.29 -8.93
N ILE A 67 -8.15 -27.02 -7.65
CA ILE A 67 -8.52 -25.76 -6.98
C ILE A 67 -7.49 -24.66 -7.26
N LEU A 68 -6.20 -24.99 -7.28
CA LEU A 68 -5.12 -24.01 -7.49
C LEU A 68 -5.32 -23.10 -8.73
N PRO A 69 -5.68 -23.59 -9.93
CA PRO A 69 -5.93 -22.71 -11.07
C PRO A 69 -7.15 -21.79 -10.88
N ILE A 70 -8.15 -22.19 -10.09
CA ILE A 70 -9.32 -21.35 -9.77
C ILE A 70 -8.88 -20.21 -8.86
N LEU A 71 -8.07 -20.48 -7.84
CA LEU A 71 -7.53 -19.45 -6.95
C LEU A 71 -6.62 -18.46 -7.70
N ARG A 72 -5.78 -18.96 -8.61
CA ARG A 72 -4.95 -18.13 -9.50
C ARG A 72 -5.77 -17.11 -10.29
N ASP A 73 -6.83 -17.58 -10.95
CA ASP A 73 -7.72 -16.71 -11.71
C ASP A 73 -8.44 -15.70 -10.81
N ALA A 74 -8.91 -16.13 -9.64
CA ALA A 74 -9.56 -15.26 -8.67
C ALA A 74 -8.63 -14.16 -8.13
N VAL A 75 -7.39 -14.50 -7.74
CA VAL A 75 -6.38 -13.55 -7.27
C VAL A 75 -6.04 -12.54 -8.37
N ALA A 76 -5.83 -13.00 -9.61
CA ALA A 76 -5.53 -12.12 -10.75
C ALA A 76 -6.68 -11.12 -11.02
N LYS A 77 -7.94 -11.58 -10.99
CA LYS A 77 -9.11 -10.70 -11.15
C LYS A 77 -9.26 -9.73 -9.99
N GLY A 78 -9.01 -10.19 -8.76
CA GLY A 78 -9.07 -9.37 -7.56
C GLY A 78 -8.06 -8.22 -7.59
N GLU A 79 -6.84 -8.45 -8.09
CA GLU A 79 -5.85 -7.40 -8.24
C GLU A 79 -6.26 -6.33 -9.25
N ILE A 80 -6.84 -6.70 -10.39
CA ILE A 80 -7.34 -5.75 -11.39
C ILE A 80 -8.40 -4.83 -10.76
N ILE A 81 -9.33 -5.42 -10.00
CA ILE A 81 -10.36 -4.67 -9.29
C ILE A 81 -9.71 -3.74 -8.25
N ARG A 82 -8.80 -4.26 -7.43
CA ARG A 82 -8.10 -3.48 -6.41
C ARG A 82 -7.38 -2.28 -7.03
N GLU A 83 -6.64 -2.48 -8.11
CA GLU A 83 -5.91 -1.42 -8.82
C GLU A 83 -6.86 -0.35 -9.38
N SER A 84 -8.02 -0.76 -9.90
CA SER A 84 -9.03 0.18 -10.39
C SER A 84 -9.68 1.04 -9.30
N VAL A 85 -9.85 0.49 -8.09
CA VAL A 85 -10.55 1.15 -6.98
C VAL A 85 -9.59 1.94 -6.09
N HIS A 86 -8.33 1.54 -5.99
CA HIS A 86 -7.35 2.13 -5.07
C HIS A 86 -7.27 3.65 -5.19
N GLY A 87 -7.10 4.15 -6.42
CA GLY A 87 -7.01 5.59 -6.67
C GLY A 87 -8.32 6.35 -6.42
N GLN A 88 -9.47 5.68 -6.45
CA GLN A 88 -10.75 6.29 -6.05
C GLN A 88 -10.84 6.39 -4.53
N MET A 89 -10.43 5.33 -3.82
CA MET A 89 -10.43 5.29 -2.37
C MET A 89 -9.48 6.34 -1.77
N ASP A 90 -8.28 6.49 -2.34
CA ASP A 90 -7.32 7.50 -1.89
C ASP A 90 -7.92 8.91 -2.00
N LYS A 91 -8.58 9.24 -3.11
CA LYS A 91 -9.26 10.53 -3.29
C LYS A 91 -10.37 10.76 -2.27
N VAL A 92 -11.15 9.73 -1.94
CA VAL A 92 -12.20 9.82 -0.91
C VAL A 92 -11.59 10.10 0.45
N MET A 93 -10.49 9.44 0.79
CA MET A 93 -9.78 9.65 2.04
C MET A 93 -9.14 11.05 2.12
N ASP A 94 -8.50 11.52 1.04
CA ASP A 94 -7.93 12.87 0.98
C ASP A 94 -9.01 13.96 1.16
N ALA A 95 -10.17 13.77 0.54
CA ALA A 95 -11.30 14.68 0.71
C ALA A 95 -11.88 14.63 2.14
N ALA A 96 -11.88 13.46 2.78
CA ALA A 96 -12.25 13.34 4.19
C ALA A 96 -11.25 14.05 5.10
N ASP A 97 -9.95 13.87 4.88
CA ASP A 97 -8.90 14.53 5.65
C ASP A 97 -8.98 16.05 5.54
N ALA A 98 -9.24 16.59 4.34
CA ALA A 98 -9.39 18.02 4.15
C ALA A 98 -10.56 18.60 4.96
N ARG A 99 -11.69 17.86 5.00
CA ARG A 99 -12.85 18.24 5.82
C ARG A 99 -12.54 18.15 7.31
N VAL A 100 -11.88 17.08 7.76
CA VAL A 100 -11.46 16.93 9.15
C VAL A 100 -10.51 18.08 9.54
N ALA A 101 -9.50 18.36 8.72
CA ALA A 101 -8.57 19.44 8.97
C ALA A 101 -9.27 20.80 9.07
N ALA A 102 -10.35 21.04 8.30
CA ALA A 102 -11.12 22.28 8.36
C ALA A 102 -11.71 22.56 9.75
N GLU A 103 -12.12 21.52 10.47
CA GLU A 103 -12.74 21.59 11.80
C GLU A 103 -11.72 21.72 12.95
N LEU A 104 -10.43 21.54 12.68
CA LEU A 104 -9.38 21.55 13.69
C LEU A 104 -8.81 22.95 13.94
N THR A 105 -8.43 23.23 15.19
CA THR A 105 -7.65 24.43 15.52
C THR A 105 -6.27 24.41 14.84
N PRO A 106 -5.59 25.55 14.66
CA PRO A 106 -4.26 25.59 14.07
C PRO A 106 -3.26 24.62 14.73
N GLU A 107 -3.28 24.52 16.06
CA GLU A 107 -2.40 23.64 16.82
C GLU A 107 -2.75 22.15 16.61
N GLN A 108 -4.05 21.83 16.50
CA GLN A 108 -4.52 20.47 16.24
C GLN A 108 -4.22 20.03 14.80
N ARG A 109 -4.29 20.94 13.82
CA ARG A 109 -3.95 20.65 12.42
C ARG A 109 -2.51 20.19 12.27
N VAL A 110 -1.57 20.80 12.99
CA VAL A 110 -0.16 20.39 12.98
C VAL A 110 -0.02 18.93 13.45
N LYS A 111 -0.64 18.58 14.57
CA LYS A 111 -0.63 17.19 15.09
C LYS A 111 -1.30 16.20 14.14
N PHE A 112 -2.38 16.61 13.47
CA PHE A 112 -3.09 15.80 12.50
C PHE A 112 -2.24 15.51 11.26
N LEU A 113 -1.53 16.51 10.74
CA LEU A 113 -0.60 16.33 9.61
C LEU A 113 0.56 15.39 9.95
N GLU A 114 1.14 15.53 11.15
CA GLU A 114 2.17 14.59 11.63
C GLU A 114 1.64 13.15 11.74
N PHE A 115 0.41 12.99 12.24
CA PHE A 115 -0.25 11.69 12.29
C PHE A 115 -0.42 11.08 10.89
N ARG A 116 -0.92 11.86 9.92
CA ARG A 116 -1.08 11.41 8.52
C ARG A 116 0.26 11.03 7.90
N ALA A 117 1.32 11.82 8.11
CA ALA A 117 2.65 11.53 7.62
C ALA A 117 3.21 10.21 8.17
N ARG A 118 3.01 9.95 9.49
CA ARG A 118 3.38 8.65 10.09
C ARG A 118 2.61 7.49 9.48
N MET A 119 1.30 7.65 9.27
CA MET A 119 0.46 6.62 8.65
C MET A 119 0.90 6.32 7.21
N GLU A 120 1.24 7.35 6.43
CA GLU A 120 1.73 7.19 5.07
C GLU A 120 3.09 6.47 5.04
N GLN A 121 3.98 6.81 5.96
CA GLN A 121 5.27 6.12 6.10
C GLN A 121 5.08 4.62 6.40
N LEU A 122 4.20 4.27 7.35
CA LEU A 122 3.90 2.88 7.66
C LEU A 122 3.31 2.12 6.47
N ARG A 123 2.44 2.76 5.67
CA ARG A 123 1.90 2.18 4.44
C ARG A 123 2.99 1.91 3.41
N ARG A 124 3.95 2.82 3.25
CA ARG A 124 5.10 2.66 2.33
C ARG A 124 6.07 1.57 2.78
N GLU A 125 6.22 1.38 4.08
CA GLU A 125 7.06 0.33 4.69
C GLU A 125 6.39 -1.06 4.71
N GLY A 126 5.20 -1.21 4.12
CA GLY A 126 4.48 -2.48 4.03
C GLY A 126 3.65 -2.82 5.27
N GLY A 127 3.62 -1.96 6.28
CA GLY A 127 2.75 -2.04 7.46
C GLY A 127 1.41 -1.35 7.27
N GLY A 128 0.81 -1.48 6.08
CA GLY A 128 -0.46 -0.84 5.77
C GLY A 128 -1.66 -1.56 6.42
N PRO A 129 -2.72 -0.84 6.82
CA PRO A 129 -3.95 -1.41 7.38
C PRO A 129 -4.72 -2.36 6.43
N ASP A 130 -4.36 -2.38 5.15
CA ASP A 130 -4.96 -3.27 4.13
C ASP A 130 -4.27 -4.64 4.02
N GLY A 131 -3.27 -4.92 4.85
CA GLY A 131 -2.65 -6.24 4.97
C GLY A 131 -3.36 -7.08 6.03
N PRO A 132 -3.73 -8.34 5.76
CA PRO A 132 -4.27 -9.22 6.80
C PRO A 132 -3.19 -9.47 7.86
N GLY A 133 -3.26 -8.74 8.98
CA GLY A 133 -2.38 -8.91 10.15
C GLY A 133 -1.29 -7.85 10.38
N GLY A 134 -1.32 -6.70 9.69
CA GLY A 134 -0.39 -5.60 10.00
C GLY A 134 -0.66 -5.01 11.40
N PRO A 135 0.35 -4.86 12.28
CA PRO A 135 0.14 -4.25 13.59
C PRO A 135 -0.34 -2.81 13.43
N MET A 136 -1.49 -2.47 14.02
CA MET A 136 -1.92 -1.08 14.14
C MET A 136 -0.82 -0.27 14.86
N PRO A 137 -0.52 0.96 14.43
CA PRO A 137 0.43 1.79 15.15
C PRO A 137 -0.06 1.97 16.59
N PRO A 138 0.86 1.97 17.57
CA PRO A 138 0.51 2.24 18.95
C PRO A 138 -0.16 3.62 19.02
N PRO A 139 -1.21 3.78 19.86
CA PRO A 139 -1.86 5.07 20.02
C PRO A 139 -0.84 6.13 20.49
N PRO A 140 -1.05 7.41 20.12
CA PRO A 140 -0.19 8.49 20.61
C PRO A 140 -0.14 8.49 22.15
N PRO A 141 1.02 8.81 22.77
CA PRO A 141 1.13 8.91 24.22
C PRO A 141 0.06 9.86 24.78
N GLY A 142 -0.81 9.36 25.67
CA GLY A 142 -1.89 10.13 26.30
C GLY A 142 -3.31 9.87 25.76
N PHE A 143 -3.49 8.99 24.77
CA PHE A 143 -4.83 8.49 24.45
C PHE A 143 -5.23 7.39 25.44
N PRO A 144 -6.42 7.48 26.08
CA PRO A 144 -6.92 6.39 26.91
C PRO A 144 -7.12 5.13 26.05
N PRO A 145 -6.90 3.92 26.60
CA PRO A 145 -7.19 2.69 25.88
C PRO A 145 -8.66 2.72 25.44
N GLY A 146 -8.90 2.48 24.15
CA GLY A 146 -10.25 2.39 23.61
C GLY A 146 -11.06 1.30 24.33
N PRO A 147 -12.39 1.40 24.36
CA PRO A 147 -13.22 0.37 24.96
C PRO A 147 -12.93 -0.97 24.29
N PRO A 148 -12.89 -2.08 25.07
CA PRO A 148 -12.65 -3.41 24.51
C PRO A 148 -13.70 -3.74 23.44
N PRO A 149 -13.32 -4.48 22.39
CA PRO A 149 -14.25 -4.84 21.32
C PRO A 149 -15.45 -5.58 21.92
N HIS A 150 -16.66 -5.07 21.65
CA HIS A 150 -17.88 -5.78 21.99
C HIS A 150 -17.92 -7.09 21.19
N THR A 151 -17.75 -8.21 21.88
CA THR A 151 -18.15 -9.51 21.33
C THR A 151 -19.66 -9.47 21.14
N PRO A 152 -20.20 -9.59 19.91
CA PRO A 152 -21.62 -9.84 19.76
C PRO A 152 -21.92 -11.19 20.43
N ALA A 153 -22.95 -11.18 21.27
CA ALA A 153 -23.47 -12.36 21.98
C ALA A 153 -24.11 -13.36 21.02
#